data_AF-A0A3B0CD57-F1
#
_entry.id   AF-A0A3B0CD57-F1
#
_cell.length_a   1.000
_cell.length_b   1.000
_cell.length_c   1.000
_cell.angle_alpha   90.00
_cell.angle_beta   90.00
_cell.angle_gamma   90.00
#
_symmetry.space_group_name_H-M   'P 1'
#
loop_
_entity.id
_entity.type
_entity.pdbx_description
1 polymer ?
#
loop_
_entity_poly.entity_id
_entity_poly.type
_entity_poly.pdbx_seq_one_letter_code
_entity_poly.pdbx_strand_id
1 'polypeptide(L)' 'GWDGTFRGVAMPSSDYWFRYELQGGRAFTGHFTLKR' A
#
# COMPACT_ATOMS: atom_id res chain seq x y z
N GLY A 1 5.92 -8.62 -0.05
CA GLY A 1 6.12 -7.17 0.19
C GLY A 1 6.02 -6.45 -1.13
N TRP A 2 5.58 -5.19 -1.13
CA TRP A 2 5.63 -4.35 -2.33
C TRP A 2 7.09 -3.99 -2.66
N ASP A 3 7.43 -3.95 -3.95
CA ASP A 3 8.79 -3.67 -4.44
C ASP A 3 9.11 -2.17 -4.54
N GLY A 4 8.17 -1.30 -4.12
CA GLY A 4 8.33 0.15 -4.14
C GLY A 4 8.05 0.79 -5.50
N THR A 5 7.49 0.04 -6.47
CA THR A 5 7.14 0.58 -7.79
C THR A 5 5.64 0.72 -7.98
N PHE A 6 5.18 1.87 -8.48
CA PHE A 6 3.79 2.07 -8.86
C PHE A 6 3.72 2.42 -10.36
N ARG A 7 3.07 1.57 -11.16
CA ARG A 7 2.97 1.72 -12.62
C ARG A 7 4.35 1.90 -13.31
N GLY A 8 5.37 1.21 -12.80
CA GLY A 8 6.74 1.28 -13.32
C GLY A 8 7.57 2.47 -12.82
N VAL A 9 7.02 3.33 -11.97
CA VAL A 9 7.73 4.47 -11.38
C VAL A 9 8.12 4.15 -9.93
N ALA A 10 9.38 4.40 -9.58
CA ALA A 10 9.87 4.25 -8.21
C ALA A 10 9.19 5.28 -7.29
N MET A 11 8.59 4.79 -6.22
CA MET A 11 7.89 5.63 -5.26
C MET A 11 8.85 6.14 -4.16
N PRO A 12 8.61 7.33 -3.60
CA PRO A 12 9.44 7.88 -2.54
C PRO A 12 9.40 7.04 -1.27
N SER A 13 10.48 7.08 -0.49
CA SER A 13 10.50 6.49 0.85
C SER A 13 9.50 7.26 1.73
N SER A 14 8.38 6.62 2.07
CA SER A 14 7.26 7.22 2.79
C SER A 14 6.37 6.16 3.44
N ASP A 15 5.40 6.59 4.23
CA ASP A 15 4.36 5.73 4.82
C ASP A 15 3.16 5.62 3.87
N TYR A 16 2.87 4.39 3.45
CA TYR A 16 1.80 4.09 2.52
C TYR A 16 0.67 3.36 3.22
N TRP A 17 -0.55 3.79 2.95
CA TRP A 17 -1.77 3.22 3.50
C TRP A 17 -2.54 2.47 2.43
N PHE A 18 -3.14 1.35 2.78
CA PHE A 18 -4.03 0.61 1.91
C PHE A 18 -5.37 0.33 2.59
N ARG A 19 -6.42 0.30 1.78
CA ARG A 19 -7.78 -0.11 2.17
C ARG A 19 -8.27 -1.15 1.17
N TYR A 20 -8.69 -2.29 1.69
CA TYR A 20 -9.26 -3.38 0.92
C TYR A 20 -10.69 -3.62 1.39
N GLU A 21 -11.65 -3.55 0.47
CA GLU A 21 -13.06 -3.79 0.76
C GLU A 21 -13.45 -5.15 0.22
N LEU A 22 -13.90 -6.03 1.11
CA LEU A 22 -14.49 -7.31 0.72
C LEU A 22 -15.95 -7.12 0.34
N GLN A 23 -16.38 -7.80 -0.71
CA GLN A 23 -17.80 -7.97 -1.01
C GLN A 23 -18.47 -8.66 0.18
N GLY A 24 -19.19 -7.88 0.98
CA GLY A 24 -19.67 -8.27 2.31
C GLY A 24 -19.59 -7.15 3.35
N GLY A 25 -19.03 -5.99 3.00
CA GLY A 25 -19.02 -4.79 3.85
C GLY A 25 -17.87 -4.73 4.84
N ARG A 26 -16.96 -5.72 4.82
CA ARG A 26 -15.78 -5.73 5.68
C ARG A 26 -14.64 -5.01 4.99
N ALA A 27 -14.21 -3.90 5.56
CA ALA A 27 -13.02 -3.17 5.11
C ALA A 27 -11.82 -3.53 5.99
N PHE A 28 -10.69 -3.80 5.34
CA PHE A 28 -9.38 -3.98 5.97
C PHE A 28 -8.52 -2.78 5.62
N THR A 29 -7.97 -2.13 6.63
CA THR A 29 -7.03 -1.03 6.47
C THR A 29 -5.70 -1.39 7.11
N GLY A 30 -4.60 -1.02 6.46
CA GLY A 30 -3.26 -1.20 6.99
C GLY A 30 -2.31 -0.17 6.41
N HIS A 31 -1.10 -0.12 6.95
CA HIS A 31 -0.04 0.73 6.43
C HIS A 31 1.30 -0.02 6.41
N PHE A 32 2.20 0.43 5.55
CA PHE A 32 3.58 -0.02 5.51
C PHE A 32 4.49 1.15 5.15
N THR A 33 5.70 1.16 5.70
CA THR A 33 6.72 2.17 5.36
C THR A 33 7.61 1.63 4.26
N LEU A 34 7.77 2.38 3.18
CA LEU A 34 8.85 2.13 2.23
C LEU A 34 10.12 2.80 2.76
N LYS A 35 11.11 2.01 3.21
CA LYS A 35 12.44 2.49 3.60
C LYS A 35 13.45 2.22 2.49
N ARG A 36 14.38 3.14 2.26
CA ARG A 36 15.45 3.02 1.26
C ARG A 36 16.75 2.52 1.87
#